data_AF-F9ZDN2-F1
#
_entry.id   AF-F9ZDN2-F1
#
_cell.length_a   1.000
_cell.length_b   1.000
_cell.length_c   1.000
_cell.angle_alpha   90.00
_cell.angle_beta   90.00
_cell.angle_gamma   90.00
#
_symmetry.space_group_name_H-M   'P 1'
#
loop_
_entity.id
_entity.type
_entity.pdbx_description
1 polymer ?
#
loop_
_entity_poly.entity_id
_entity_poly.type
_entity_poly.pdbx_seq_one_letter_code
_entity_poly.pdbx_strand_id
1 'polypeptide(L)'
;MSGLQKGAIGTLLTGGLLGILLVAVVFGGEAALSTEEFCTSCHSMTYTQTELKESTHYGALGVNPGCKDCHIPQGFKNFHLALYTHAVDGARELYLELVNDYSTLEKFNERRLIMAHDARMNLKKWDSVTCRDCHRDPNPPGADAQEAHKKMKTEGATCIDCHQNLVHEEVPMTDLNASLAAGKMVLKPDDDEEDEDDEEDEDDEEEDSASDVTASEEDDEDEDEDDDE
;
A
#
# COMPACT_ATOMS: atom_id res chain seq x y z
N MET A 1 32.06 -53.99 -9.91
CA MET A 1 32.14 -52.59 -9.45
C MET A 1 33.37 -52.43 -8.57
N SER A 2 34.29 -51.54 -8.92
CA SER A 2 35.48 -51.26 -8.09
C SER A 2 35.07 -50.63 -6.75
N GLY A 3 35.92 -50.72 -5.72
CA GLY A 3 35.69 -50.05 -4.44
C GLY A 3 35.46 -48.54 -4.59
N LEU A 4 36.11 -47.94 -5.58
CA LEU A 4 35.95 -46.53 -5.96
C LEU A 4 34.54 -46.22 -6.51
N GLN A 5 33.97 -47.11 -7.33
CA GLN A 5 32.59 -46.96 -7.82
C GLN A 5 31.55 -47.10 -6.71
N LYS A 6 31.78 -47.97 -5.72
CA LYS A 6 30.88 -48.12 -4.56
C LYS A 6 30.93 -46.89 -3.64
N GLY A 7 32.11 -46.31 -3.43
CA GLY A 7 32.27 -45.05 -2.68
C GLY A 7 31.57 -43.88 -3.36
N ALA A 8 31.75 -43.73 -4.67
CA ALA A 8 31.13 -42.65 -5.46
C ALA A 8 29.59 -42.72 -5.44
N ILE A 9 29.01 -43.92 -5.59
CA ILE A 9 27.55 -44.12 -5.52
C ILE A 9 27.04 -43.83 -4.10
N GLY A 10 27.75 -44.27 -3.06
CA GLY A 10 27.40 -43.96 -1.67
C GLY A 10 27.34 -42.45 -1.42
N THR A 11 28.37 -41.70 -1.82
CA THR A 11 28.38 -40.23 -1.67
C THR A 11 27.28 -39.53 -2.46
N LEU A 12 26.97 -39.99 -3.68
CA LEU A 12 25.89 -39.42 -4.48
C LEU A 12 24.51 -39.68 -3.87
N LEU A 13 24.29 -40.89 -3.34
CA LEU A 13 23.03 -41.23 -2.67
C LEU A 13 22.85 -40.42 -1.39
N THR A 14 23.90 -40.32 -0.55
CA THR A 14 23.83 -39.51 0.67
C THR A 14 23.64 -38.03 0.36
N GLY A 15 24.38 -37.48 -0.62
CA GLY A 15 24.22 -36.09 -1.05
C GLY A 15 22.84 -35.81 -1.64
N GLY A 16 22.32 -36.72 -2.47
CA GLY A 16 20.97 -36.62 -3.04
C GLY A 16 19.89 -36.64 -1.96
N LEU A 17 19.98 -37.55 -0.99
CA LEU A 17 19.05 -37.61 0.14
C LEU A 17 19.09 -36.32 0.96
N LEU A 18 20.28 -35.81 1.27
CA LEU A 18 20.45 -34.58 2.02
C LEU A 18 19.89 -33.37 1.26
N GLY A 19 20.09 -33.31 -0.07
CA GLY A 19 19.49 -32.29 -0.93
C GLY A 19 17.96 -32.33 -0.91
N ILE A 20 17.35 -33.51 -1.03
CA ILE A 20 15.89 -33.68 -0.95
C ILE A 20 15.36 -33.23 0.42
N LEU A 21 16.04 -33.61 1.50
CA LEU A 21 15.65 -33.21 2.86
C LEU A 21 15.72 -31.68 3.04
N LEU A 22 16.77 -31.04 2.55
CA LEU A 22 16.90 -29.57 2.61
C LEU A 22 15.78 -28.87 1.84
N VAL A 23 15.47 -29.32 0.63
CA VAL A 23 14.36 -28.77 -0.16
C VAL A 23 13.03 -28.96 0.58
N ALA A 24 12.77 -30.15 1.12
CA ALA A 24 11.55 -30.41 1.88
C ALA A 24 11.42 -29.51 3.12
N VAL A 25 12.52 -29.28 3.85
CA VAL A 25 12.52 -28.39 5.02
C VAL A 25 12.25 -26.95 4.62
N VAL A 26 12.89 -26.44 3.56
CA VAL A 26 12.74 -25.04 3.14
C VAL A 26 11.33 -24.76 2.63
N PHE A 27 10.81 -25.59 1.72
CA PHE A 27 9.46 -25.40 1.19
C PHE A 27 8.37 -25.74 2.21
N GLY A 28 8.59 -26.76 3.06
CA GLY A 28 7.67 -27.09 4.15
C GLY A 28 7.65 -26.01 5.22
N GLY A 29 8.81 -25.41 5.53
CA GLY A 29 8.93 -24.28 6.45
C GLY A 29 8.16 -23.07 5.94
N GLU A 30 8.39 -22.66 4.69
CA GLU A 30 7.60 -21.59 4.05
C GLU A 30 6.09 -21.85 4.18
N ALA A 31 5.64 -23.06 3.81
CA ALA A 31 4.22 -23.39 3.83
C ALA A 31 3.63 -23.35 5.25
N ALA A 32 4.38 -23.78 6.27
CA ALA A 32 3.92 -23.79 7.66
C ALA A 32 3.89 -22.38 8.27
N LEU A 33 4.93 -21.59 8.05
CA LEU A 33 5.09 -20.24 8.59
C LEU A 33 4.20 -19.20 7.88
N SER A 34 3.63 -19.55 6.73
CA SER A 34 2.71 -18.69 5.99
C SER A 34 1.23 -19.00 6.26
N THR A 35 0.91 -19.85 7.24
CA THR A 35 -0.48 -20.16 7.60
C THR A 35 -1.09 -19.10 8.53
N GLU A 36 -2.41 -18.90 8.42
CA GLU A 36 -3.17 -18.04 9.33
C GLU A 36 -3.06 -18.51 10.80
N GLU A 37 -3.02 -19.82 11.02
CA GLU A 37 -2.83 -20.45 12.34
C GLU A 37 -1.47 -20.09 12.94
N PHE A 38 -0.40 -20.11 12.12
CA PHE A 38 0.91 -19.68 12.58
C PHE A 38 0.95 -18.19 12.90
N CYS A 39 0.44 -17.32 12.00
CA CYS A 39 0.43 -15.88 12.21
C CYS A 39 -0.32 -15.50 13.50
N THR A 40 -1.43 -16.17 13.80
CA THR A 40 -2.25 -15.92 15.00
C THR A 40 -1.91 -16.78 16.21
N SER A 41 -0.81 -17.53 16.15
CA SER A 41 -0.29 -18.26 17.32
C SER A 41 0.22 -17.31 18.42
N CYS A 42 0.58 -16.08 18.05
CA CYS A 42 0.81 -14.96 18.96
C CYS A 42 -0.52 -14.24 19.23
N HIS A 43 -0.84 -14.03 20.51
CA HIS A 43 -2.07 -13.36 20.93
C HIS A 43 -2.21 -11.93 20.35
N SER A 44 -1.10 -11.20 20.20
CA SER A 44 -1.06 -9.84 19.63
C SER A 44 -1.62 -9.77 18.20
N MET A 45 -1.44 -10.83 17.42
CA MET A 45 -1.91 -10.89 16.03
C MET A 45 -3.42 -11.19 15.91
N THR A 46 -4.09 -11.54 17.01
CA THR A 46 -5.55 -11.72 17.00
C THR A 46 -6.30 -10.40 16.84
N TYR A 47 -5.69 -9.28 17.27
CA TYR A 47 -6.23 -7.94 17.06
C TYR A 47 -6.30 -7.61 15.56
N THR A 48 -5.17 -7.74 14.85
CA THR A 48 -5.09 -7.46 13.42
C THR A 48 -5.87 -8.45 12.56
N GLN A 49 -6.02 -9.72 12.99
CA GLN A 49 -6.90 -10.67 12.31
C GLN A 49 -8.38 -10.25 12.40
N THR A 50 -8.80 -9.68 13.53
CA THR A 50 -10.16 -9.17 13.69
C THR A 50 -10.39 -8.00 12.75
N GLU A 51 -9.45 -7.04 12.74
CA GLU A 51 -9.48 -5.88 11.83
C GLU A 51 -9.51 -6.32 10.36
N LEU A 52 -8.72 -7.34 9.97
CA LEU A 52 -8.77 -7.91 8.62
C LEU A 52 -10.17 -8.36 8.24
N LYS A 53 -10.86 -9.09 9.12
CA LYS A 53 -12.21 -9.62 8.87
C LYS A 53 -13.27 -8.52 8.75
N GLU A 54 -13.03 -7.38 9.36
CA GLU A 54 -13.93 -6.20 9.33
C GLU A 54 -13.60 -5.24 8.18
N SER A 55 -12.42 -5.39 7.56
CA SER A 55 -11.96 -4.53 6.48
C SER A 55 -12.72 -4.73 5.16
N THR A 56 -12.58 -3.73 4.29
CA THR A 56 -13.07 -3.77 2.90
C THR A 56 -12.42 -4.85 2.04
N HIS A 57 -11.27 -5.39 2.45
CA HIS A 57 -10.57 -6.43 1.70
C HIS A 57 -11.12 -7.83 1.97
N TYR A 58 -11.86 -8.02 3.06
CA TYR A 58 -12.43 -9.30 3.41
C TYR A 58 -13.67 -9.60 2.55
N GLY A 59 -13.66 -10.75 1.85
CA GLY A 59 -14.76 -11.18 0.99
C GLY A 59 -14.93 -10.42 -0.34
N ALA A 60 -14.27 -9.27 -0.53
CA ALA A 60 -14.42 -8.43 -1.72
C ALA A 60 -13.95 -9.10 -3.01
N LEU A 61 -12.92 -9.95 -2.94
CA LEU A 61 -12.38 -10.67 -4.11
C LEU A 61 -13.02 -12.05 -4.34
N GLY A 62 -14.15 -12.34 -3.70
CA GLY A 62 -14.82 -13.65 -3.75
C GLY A 62 -14.08 -14.76 -2.98
N VAL A 63 -12.95 -14.42 -2.38
CA VAL A 63 -12.17 -15.23 -1.43
C VAL A 63 -11.74 -14.33 -0.28
N ASN A 64 -11.56 -14.92 0.89
CA ASN A 64 -11.05 -14.20 2.06
C ASN A 64 -9.52 -14.23 2.02
N PRO A 65 -8.84 -13.07 1.89
CA PRO A 65 -7.39 -13.04 2.00
C PRO A 65 -6.97 -13.43 3.42
N GLY A 66 -5.86 -14.15 3.54
CA GLY A 66 -5.17 -14.41 4.80
C GLY A 66 -3.95 -13.51 4.99
N CYS A 67 -3.28 -13.60 6.14
CA CYS A 67 -2.12 -12.75 6.46
C CYS A 67 -1.06 -12.75 5.35
N LYS A 68 -0.71 -13.94 4.84
CA LYS A 68 0.36 -14.11 3.84
C LYS A 68 0.07 -13.44 2.50
N ASP A 69 -1.21 -13.25 2.17
CA ASP A 69 -1.61 -12.76 0.84
C ASP A 69 -1.25 -11.28 0.66
N CYS A 70 -1.04 -10.56 1.76
CA CYS A 70 -0.51 -9.20 1.76
C CYS A 70 0.93 -9.14 2.29
N HIS A 71 1.25 -9.88 3.36
CA HIS A 71 2.51 -9.70 4.11
C HIS A 71 3.68 -10.59 3.67
N ILE A 72 3.47 -11.57 2.78
CA ILE A 72 4.55 -12.48 2.33
C ILE A 72 4.62 -12.57 0.80
N PRO A 73 5.80 -12.38 0.17
CA PRO A 73 5.97 -12.53 -1.28
C PRO A 73 5.58 -13.92 -1.76
N GLN A 74 4.63 -14.00 -2.69
CA GLN A 74 4.12 -15.28 -3.17
C GLN A 74 4.78 -15.69 -4.49
N GLY A 75 4.78 -17.01 -4.74
CA GLY A 75 5.21 -17.61 -5.99
C GLY A 75 6.72 -17.85 -6.11
N PHE A 76 7.10 -18.74 -7.02
CA PHE A 76 8.49 -19.20 -7.16
C PHE A 76 9.47 -18.07 -7.49
N LYS A 77 9.04 -17.08 -8.30
CA LYS A 77 9.86 -15.91 -8.66
C LYS A 77 10.25 -15.09 -7.43
N ASN A 78 9.33 -14.94 -6.48
CA ASN A 78 9.54 -14.12 -5.27
C ASN A 78 9.90 -14.97 -4.05
N PHE A 79 10.14 -16.27 -4.21
CA PHE A 79 10.41 -17.19 -3.10
C PHE A 79 11.60 -16.74 -2.24
N HIS A 80 12.63 -16.18 -2.86
CA HIS A 80 13.77 -15.61 -2.14
C HIS A 80 13.37 -14.43 -1.23
N LEU A 81 12.39 -13.61 -1.64
CA LEU A 81 11.83 -12.57 -0.79
C LEU A 81 11.00 -13.19 0.33
N ALA A 82 10.20 -14.24 0.05
CA ALA A 82 9.42 -14.94 1.08
C ALA A 82 10.32 -15.46 2.21
N LEU A 83 11.41 -16.14 1.83
CA LEU A 83 12.41 -16.61 2.77
C LEU A 83 13.07 -15.47 3.55
N TYR A 84 13.34 -14.33 2.89
CA TYR A 84 13.86 -13.14 3.56
C TYR A 84 12.86 -12.60 4.59
N THR A 85 11.58 -12.48 4.23
CA THR A 85 10.51 -12.04 5.13
C THR A 85 10.44 -12.93 6.36
N HIS A 86 10.47 -14.26 6.24
CA HIS A 86 10.48 -15.14 7.41
C HIS A 86 11.76 -15.03 8.24
N ALA A 87 12.92 -15.05 7.58
CA ALA A 87 14.21 -15.16 8.27
C ALA A 87 14.66 -13.84 8.91
N VAL A 88 14.29 -12.69 8.34
CA VAL A 88 14.73 -11.36 8.79
C VAL A 88 13.60 -10.66 9.52
N ASP A 89 12.48 -10.42 8.83
CA ASP A 89 11.36 -9.69 9.43
C ASP A 89 10.67 -10.55 10.50
N GLY A 90 10.33 -11.81 10.19
CA GLY A 90 9.71 -12.74 11.14
C GLY A 90 10.57 -12.99 12.39
N ALA A 91 11.90 -13.10 12.24
CA ALA A 91 12.80 -13.23 13.37
C ALA A 91 12.87 -11.96 14.23
N ARG A 92 12.83 -10.78 13.60
CA ARG A 92 12.72 -9.49 14.30
C ARG A 92 11.41 -9.39 15.07
N GLU A 93 10.29 -9.72 14.43
CA GLU A 93 8.96 -9.65 15.06
C GLU A 93 8.84 -10.65 16.21
N LEU A 94 9.38 -11.87 16.07
CA LEU A 94 9.45 -12.82 17.18
C LEU A 94 10.22 -12.25 18.37
N TYR A 95 11.37 -11.63 18.12
CA TYR A 95 12.13 -10.98 19.19
C TYR A 95 11.32 -9.83 19.84
N LEU A 96 10.66 -9.00 19.04
CA LEU A 96 9.84 -7.90 19.52
C LEU A 96 8.62 -8.38 20.33
N GLU A 97 7.96 -9.47 19.92
CA GLU A 97 6.89 -10.12 20.69
C GLU A 97 7.38 -10.61 22.06
N LEU A 98 8.63 -11.08 22.15
CA LEU A 98 9.19 -11.60 23.40
C LEU A 98 9.64 -10.51 24.38
N VAL A 99 10.07 -9.35 23.89
CA VAL A 99 10.65 -8.28 24.73
C VAL A 99 9.68 -7.15 25.05
N ASN A 100 8.60 -7.02 24.27
CA ASN A 100 7.58 -5.99 24.48
C ASN A 100 6.32 -6.61 25.08
N ASP A 101 5.43 -5.76 25.58
CA ASP A 101 4.19 -6.18 26.18
C ASP A 101 3.02 -5.85 25.26
N TYR A 102 2.35 -6.88 24.74
CA TYR A 102 1.17 -6.78 23.89
C TYR A 102 -0.07 -7.40 24.54
N SER A 103 -0.05 -7.58 25.87
CA SER A 103 -1.11 -8.27 26.63
C SER A 103 -2.48 -7.61 26.54
N THR A 104 -2.55 -6.34 26.13
CA THR A 104 -3.79 -5.60 25.90
C THR A 104 -3.71 -4.84 24.59
N LEU A 105 -4.89 -4.56 24.01
CA LEU A 105 -5.00 -3.74 22.81
C LEU A 105 -4.41 -2.33 23.02
N GLU A 106 -4.53 -1.76 24.22
CA GLU A 106 -3.93 -0.47 24.57
C GLU A 106 -2.39 -0.50 24.40
N LYS A 107 -1.72 -1.52 24.95
CA LYS A 107 -0.27 -1.66 24.82
C LYS A 107 0.17 -2.00 23.40
N PHE A 108 -0.64 -2.78 22.67
CA PHE A 108 -0.44 -2.98 21.23
C PHE A 108 -0.50 -1.64 20.48
N ASN A 109 -1.48 -0.80 20.80
CA ASN A 109 -1.70 0.50 20.18
C ASN A 109 -0.56 1.49 20.45
N GLU A 110 0.11 1.44 21.60
CA GLU A 110 1.32 2.22 21.88
C GLU A 110 2.42 2.02 20.83
N ARG A 111 2.43 0.86 20.15
CA ARG A 111 3.42 0.52 19.12
C ARG A 111 2.82 0.33 17.73
N ARG A 112 1.52 0.53 17.55
CA ARG A 112 0.82 0.28 16.29
C ARG A 112 1.45 1.05 15.14
N LEU A 113 1.77 2.33 15.34
CA LEU A 113 2.37 3.17 14.30
C LEU A 113 3.72 2.63 13.80
N ILE A 114 4.61 2.20 14.71
CA ILE A 114 5.91 1.64 14.30
C ILE A 114 5.74 0.29 13.59
N MET A 115 4.84 -0.56 14.07
CA MET A 115 4.55 -1.84 13.41
C MET A 115 3.93 -1.64 12.01
N ALA A 116 2.99 -0.70 11.88
CA ALA A 116 2.38 -0.33 10.61
C ALA A 116 3.43 0.22 9.64
N HIS A 117 4.31 1.11 10.11
CA HIS A 117 5.41 1.63 9.30
C HIS A 117 6.34 0.51 8.83
N ASP A 118 6.76 -0.40 9.70
CA ASP A 118 7.64 -1.51 9.33
C ASP A 118 6.99 -2.44 8.29
N ALA A 119 5.69 -2.74 8.45
CA ALA A 119 4.92 -3.49 7.47
C ALA A 119 4.82 -2.75 6.12
N ARG A 120 4.54 -1.44 6.12
CA ARG A 120 4.49 -0.59 4.92
C ARG A 120 5.84 -0.51 4.22
N MET A 121 6.92 -0.36 4.99
CA MET A 121 8.28 -0.35 4.50
C MET A 121 8.66 -1.67 3.84
N ASN A 122 8.20 -2.78 4.41
CA ASN A 122 8.30 -4.06 3.74
C ASN A 122 7.53 -3.97 2.43
N LEU A 123 6.21 -3.71 2.42
CA LEU A 123 5.33 -3.50 1.23
C LEU A 123 5.95 -2.64 0.12
N LYS A 124 6.75 -1.63 0.48
CA LYS A 124 7.48 -0.80 -0.48
C LYS A 124 8.71 -1.49 -1.08
N LYS A 125 9.54 -2.17 -0.29
CA LYS A 125 10.83 -2.76 -0.72
C LYS A 125 10.69 -3.77 -1.87
N TRP A 126 9.62 -4.57 -1.83
CA TRP A 126 9.20 -5.52 -2.87
C TRP A 126 8.15 -4.97 -3.85
N ASP A 127 8.06 -3.64 -4.02
CA ASP A 127 7.19 -2.98 -5.01
C ASP A 127 5.72 -3.44 -4.93
N SER A 128 5.21 -3.64 -3.71
CA SER A 128 3.83 -4.04 -3.47
C SER A 128 3.41 -5.27 -4.29
N VAL A 129 4.33 -6.21 -4.54
CA VAL A 129 4.09 -7.35 -5.45
C VAL A 129 2.87 -8.18 -5.07
N THR A 130 2.56 -8.31 -3.77
CA THR A 130 1.32 -8.95 -3.28
C THR A 130 0.07 -8.18 -3.65
N CYS A 131 0.09 -6.86 -3.57
CA CYS A 131 -1.01 -6.02 -4.04
C CYS A 131 -1.24 -6.25 -5.55
N ARG A 132 -0.14 -6.28 -6.32
CA ARG A 132 -0.16 -6.46 -7.79
C ARG A 132 -0.59 -7.85 -8.24
N ASP A 133 -0.45 -8.86 -7.39
CA ASP A 133 -0.93 -10.22 -7.67
C ASP A 133 -2.46 -10.31 -7.78
N CYS A 134 -3.19 -9.37 -7.17
CA CYS A 134 -4.64 -9.23 -7.31
C CYS A 134 -5.03 -8.00 -8.15
N HIS A 135 -4.38 -6.85 -7.93
CA HIS A 135 -4.62 -5.58 -8.61
C HIS A 135 -3.67 -5.38 -9.81
N ARG A 136 -3.77 -6.25 -10.81
CA ARG A 136 -2.87 -6.24 -11.98
C ARG A 136 -3.03 -5.00 -12.86
N ASP A 137 -4.27 -4.60 -13.09
CA ASP A 137 -4.63 -3.49 -13.98
C ASP A 137 -5.60 -2.53 -13.26
N PRO A 138 -5.11 -1.77 -12.26
CA PRO A 138 -5.96 -0.86 -11.50
C PRO A 138 -6.45 0.27 -12.41
N ASN A 139 -7.76 0.52 -12.39
CA ASN A 139 -8.41 1.61 -13.10
C ASN A 139 -8.97 2.62 -12.09
N PRO A 140 -8.14 3.56 -11.60
CA PRO A 140 -8.57 4.52 -10.60
C PRO A 140 -9.63 5.48 -11.17
N PRO A 141 -10.65 5.85 -10.37
CA PRO A 141 -11.67 6.80 -10.80
C PRO A 141 -11.15 8.25 -10.74
N GLY A 142 -11.51 9.07 -11.73
CA GLY A 142 -11.15 10.50 -11.76
C GLY A 142 -9.77 10.80 -12.38
N ALA A 143 -9.58 12.05 -12.82
CA ALA A 143 -8.35 12.49 -13.47
C ALA A 143 -7.16 12.49 -12.52
N ASP A 144 -7.35 12.96 -11.28
CA ASP A 144 -6.27 13.11 -10.31
C ASP A 144 -5.73 11.75 -9.85
N ALA A 145 -6.61 10.79 -9.59
CA ALA A 145 -6.20 9.44 -9.21
C ALA A 145 -5.51 8.71 -10.39
N GLN A 146 -5.93 8.97 -11.62
CA GLN A 146 -5.24 8.47 -12.81
C GLN A 146 -3.84 9.07 -12.93
N GLU A 147 -3.69 10.38 -12.70
CA GLU A 147 -2.38 11.04 -12.71
C GLU A 147 -1.48 10.50 -11.58
N ALA A 148 -2.01 10.35 -10.36
CA ALA A 148 -1.28 9.74 -9.25
C ALA A 148 -0.83 8.31 -9.58
N HIS A 149 -1.67 7.49 -10.22
CA HIS A 149 -1.27 6.15 -10.64
C HIS A 149 -0.21 6.14 -11.75
N LYS A 150 -0.09 7.20 -12.58
CA LYS A 150 1.01 7.31 -13.55
C LYS A 150 2.37 7.40 -12.87
N LYS A 151 2.44 7.91 -11.63
CA LYS A 151 3.66 7.96 -10.81
C LYS A 151 4.30 6.59 -10.57
N MET A 152 3.51 5.50 -10.61
CA MET A 152 4.06 4.15 -10.55
C MET A 152 4.99 3.83 -11.73
N LYS A 153 4.76 4.44 -12.89
CA LYS A 153 5.57 4.25 -14.11
C LYS A 153 6.68 5.30 -14.24
N THR A 154 6.44 6.53 -13.81
CA THR A 154 7.36 7.66 -14.00
C THR A 154 8.36 7.82 -12.86
N GLU A 155 7.93 7.56 -11.62
CA GLU A 155 8.68 7.85 -10.40
C GLU A 155 9.00 6.57 -9.59
N GLY A 156 8.50 5.41 -10.01
CA GLY A 156 8.67 4.16 -9.28
C GLY A 156 7.87 4.10 -7.97
N ALA A 157 6.77 4.85 -7.89
CA ALA A 157 5.85 4.77 -6.77
C ALA A 157 5.23 3.37 -6.64
N THR A 158 5.04 2.93 -5.40
CA THR A 158 4.41 1.65 -5.04
C THR A 158 2.99 1.90 -4.53
N CYS A 159 2.15 0.86 -4.47
CA CYS A 159 0.77 1.00 -3.99
C CYS A 159 0.72 1.60 -2.57
N ILE A 160 1.64 1.18 -1.72
CA ILE A 160 1.70 1.55 -0.30
C ILE A 160 2.23 2.97 -0.06
N ASP A 161 2.78 3.66 -1.07
CA ASP A 161 3.18 5.06 -0.92
C ASP A 161 1.97 5.97 -0.67
N CYS A 162 0.79 5.60 -1.19
CA CYS A 162 -0.47 6.31 -0.97
C CYS A 162 -1.46 5.52 -0.12
N HIS A 163 -1.61 4.21 -0.34
CA HIS A 163 -2.66 3.41 0.28
C HIS A 163 -2.23 2.75 1.60
N GLN A 164 -2.08 3.53 2.69
CA GLN A 164 -1.44 3.06 3.93
C GLN A 164 -2.37 2.51 5.02
N ASN A 165 -3.66 2.85 4.99
CA ASN A 165 -4.68 2.49 5.97
C ASN A 165 -5.79 1.65 5.30
N LEU A 166 -5.44 0.45 4.85
CA LEU A 166 -6.32 -0.36 3.97
C LEU A 166 -7.17 -1.41 4.69
N VAL A 167 -6.63 -1.97 5.78
CA VAL A 167 -7.11 -3.22 6.38
C VAL A 167 -7.14 -3.11 7.90
N HIS A 168 -6.02 -2.68 8.46
CA HIS A 168 -5.85 -2.52 9.90
C HIS A 168 -6.31 -1.14 10.35
N GLU A 169 -6.66 -1.06 11.63
CA GLU A 169 -7.11 0.20 12.24
C GLU A 169 -6.05 1.29 12.05
N GLU A 170 -6.56 2.48 11.72
CA GLU A 170 -5.78 3.54 11.11
C GLU A 170 -4.72 4.12 12.06
N VAL A 171 -3.61 4.53 11.46
CA VAL A 171 -2.56 5.31 12.13
C VAL A 171 -2.07 6.40 11.19
N PRO A 172 -1.39 7.44 11.73
CA PRO A 172 -0.77 8.46 10.92
C PRO A 172 0.02 7.86 9.75
N MET A 173 -0.12 8.49 8.58
CA MET A 173 0.61 8.09 7.39
C MET A 173 2.09 8.49 7.52
N THR A 174 2.95 7.69 6.91
CA THR A 174 4.39 7.94 6.89
C THR A 174 4.85 8.20 5.47
N ASP A 175 5.72 9.18 5.25
CA ASP A 175 6.41 9.32 3.97
C ASP A 175 7.48 8.24 3.89
N LEU A 176 7.20 7.18 3.14
CA LEU A 176 8.09 6.03 3.04
C LEU A 176 9.37 6.35 2.25
N ASN A 177 9.32 7.29 1.31
CA ASN A 177 10.51 7.74 0.57
C ASN A 177 11.42 8.58 1.46
N ALA A 178 10.86 9.56 2.17
CA ALA A 178 11.60 10.36 3.13
C ALA A 178 12.13 9.49 4.29
N SER A 179 11.34 8.51 4.73
CA SER A 179 11.77 7.58 5.78
C SER A 179 12.97 6.72 5.35
N LEU A 180 12.95 6.22 4.11
CA LEU A 180 14.10 5.52 3.52
C LEU A 180 15.34 6.42 3.44
N ALA A 181 15.17 7.65 2.96
CA ALA A 181 16.28 8.60 2.82
C ALA A 181 16.87 9.02 4.16
N ALA A 182 16.04 9.22 5.18
CA ALA A 182 16.45 9.66 6.52
C ALA A 182 16.92 8.51 7.42
N GLY A 183 16.61 7.26 7.09
CA GLY A 183 16.89 6.09 7.93
C GLY A 183 16.09 6.05 9.23
N LYS A 184 14.98 6.80 9.30
CA LYS A 184 14.05 6.87 10.44
C LYS A 184 12.64 7.16 9.92
N MET A 185 11.62 6.80 10.69
CA MET A 185 10.23 7.13 10.35
C MET A 185 10.05 8.64 10.19
N VAL A 186 9.43 9.04 9.09
CA VAL A 186 9.00 10.41 8.78
C VAL A 186 7.48 10.37 8.59
N LEU A 187 6.76 11.17 9.37
CA LEU A 187 5.31 11.33 9.21
C LEU A 187 5.01 12.18 7.99
N LYS A 188 3.89 11.92 7.31
CA LYS A 188 3.33 12.89 6.37
C LYS A 188 2.73 14.06 7.16
N PRO A 189 2.69 15.27 6.59
CA PRO A 189 1.82 16.32 7.11
C PRO A 189 0.38 15.79 7.16
N ASP A 190 -0.38 16.21 8.15
CA ASP A 190 -1.82 15.95 8.16
C ASP A 190 -2.45 16.89 7.11
N ASP A 191 -3.34 16.35 6.25
CA ASP A 191 -3.96 17.08 5.13
C ASP A 191 -4.83 18.28 5.60
N ASP A 192 -4.99 18.49 6.92
CA ASP A 192 -5.77 19.59 7.52
C ASP A 192 -5.02 20.94 7.56
N GLU A 193 -3.72 21.02 7.19
CA GLU A 193 -2.96 22.28 7.15
C GLU A 193 -2.84 22.91 5.75
N GLU A 194 -3.30 22.25 4.67
CA GLU A 194 -3.22 22.82 3.30
C GLU A 194 -4.43 23.70 2.95
N ASP A 195 -5.53 23.67 3.72
CA ASP A 195 -6.75 24.46 3.45
C ASP A 195 -6.72 25.91 3.99
N GLU A 196 -5.72 26.31 4.79
CA GLU A 196 -5.66 27.68 5.36
C GLU A 196 -4.89 28.70 4.50
N ASP A 197 -4.13 28.26 3.48
CA ASP A 197 -3.25 29.14 2.70
C ASP A 197 -3.80 29.54 1.31
N ASP A 198 -4.95 29.00 0.88
CA ASP A 198 -5.52 29.21 -0.47
C ASP A 198 -6.67 30.23 -0.55
N GLU A 199 -7.07 30.89 0.56
CA GLU A 199 -8.19 31.87 0.56
C GLU A 199 -7.80 33.37 0.45
N GLU A 200 -6.57 33.74 0.08
CA GLU A 200 -6.17 35.17 -0.04
C GLU A 200 -5.95 35.72 -1.46
N ASP A 201 -6.26 34.99 -2.54
CA ASP A 201 -5.92 35.44 -3.92
C ASP A 201 -7.05 35.33 -4.97
N GLU A 202 -8.32 35.53 -4.61
CA GLU A 202 -9.39 35.71 -5.62
C GLU A 202 -10.41 36.78 -5.19
N ASP A 203 -10.05 38.06 -5.26
CA ASP A 203 -11.04 39.16 -5.34
C ASP A 203 -10.39 40.40 -5.98
N ASP A 204 -10.05 40.30 -7.26
CA ASP A 204 -9.94 41.47 -8.14
C ASP A 204 -10.32 41.06 -9.58
N GLU A 205 -11.19 41.87 -10.18
CA GLU A 205 -11.67 41.85 -11.58
C GLU A 205 -12.96 41.05 -11.87
N GLU A 206 -14.12 41.74 -11.90
CA GLU A 206 -14.74 42.20 -13.17
C GLU A 206 -16.10 42.91 -12.98
N GLU A 207 -16.07 44.19 -13.36
CA GLU A 207 -17.05 45.09 -14.01
C GLU A 207 -18.58 44.92 -13.85
N ASP A 208 -19.11 45.94 -13.17
CA ASP A 208 -20.37 46.69 -13.37
C ASP A 208 -21.14 46.49 -14.70
N SER A 209 -22.27 45.78 -14.61
CA SER A 209 -23.36 45.85 -15.59
C SER A 209 -24.18 47.13 -15.41
N ALA A 210 -24.01 48.06 -16.33
CA ALA A 210 -24.74 49.31 -16.47
C ALA A 210 -26.28 49.15 -16.57
N SER A 211 -27.00 50.01 -15.84
CA SER A 211 -28.35 50.46 -16.23
C SER A 211 -28.61 51.87 -15.71
N ASP A 212 -28.24 52.88 -16.50
CA ASP A 212 -28.83 54.23 -16.37
C ASP A 212 -28.76 54.90 -17.75
N VAL A 213 -29.91 55.09 -18.40
CA VAL A 213 -30.03 55.90 -19.61
C VAL A 213 -30.89 57.10 -19.27
N THR A 214 -30.23 58.25 -19.26
CA THR A 214 -30.80 59.59 -19.09
C THR A 214 -31.29 60.15 -20.43
N ALA A 215 -32.13 61.18 -20.29
CA ALA A 215 -33.06 61.75 -21.27
C ALA A 215 -32.46 62.70 -22.34
N SER A 216 -33.37 63.10 -23.24
CA SER A 216 -33.41 64.30 -24.12
C SER A 216 -32.40 64.35 -25.27
N GLU A 217 -32.65 64.92 -26.44
CA GLU A 217 -33.77 65.50 -27.23
C GLU A 217 -33.14 65.75 -28.64
N GLU A 218 -33.92 66.20 -29.62
CA GLU A 218 -33.51 66.72 -30.94
C GLU A 218 -33.19 65.65 -32.00
N ASP A 219 -33.52 65.78 -33.29
CA ASP A 219 -34.53 66.51 -34.06
C ASP A 219 -34.38 65.98 -35.51
N ASP A 220 -35.42 66.19 -36.31
CA ASP A 220 -35.42 66.31 -37.78
C ASP A 220 -35.25 65.09 -38.71
N GLU A 221 -36.32 64.94 -39.54
CA GLU A 221 -36.32 64.80 -41.02
C GLU A 221 -35.62 63.55 -41.62
N ASP A 222 -36.14 62.82 -42.60
CA ASP A 222 -37.26 62.93 -43.52
C ASP A 222 -37.28 61.62 -44.34
N GLU A 223 -38.34 61.42 -45.13
CA GLU A 223 -38.44 60.50 -46.29
C GLU A 223 -38.51 58.99 -46.01
N ASP A 224 -39.31 58.17 -46.68
CA ASP A 224 -40.51 58.25 -47.51
C ASP A 224 -40.69 56.81 -48.06
N GLU A 225 -41.92 56.45 -48.42
CA GLU A 225 -42.28 55.33 -49.32
C GLU A 225 -42.03 53.89 -48.81
N ASP A 226 -42.87 52.88 -49.02
CA ASP A 226 -44.21 52.72 -49.59
C ASP A 226 -44.57 51.24 -49.38
N ASP A 227 -45.89 50.96 -49.36
CA ASP A 227 -46.54 49.77 -49.95
C ASP A 227 -46.12 48.34 -49.51
N ASP A 228 -46.99 47.36 -49.31
CA ASP A 228 -48.45 47.26 -49.42
C ASP A 228 -48.83 45.85 -48.91
N GLU A 229 -50.10 45.72 -48.57
CA GLU A 229 -50.92 44.49 -48.35
C GLU A 229 -50.77 43.63 -47.07
#